data_AF-A0A7X4B1U9-F1
#
_entry.id   AF-A0A7X4B1U9-F1
#
_cell.length_a   1.000
_cell.length_b   1.000
_cell.length_c   1.000
_cell.angle_alpha   90.00
_cell.angle_beta   90.00
_cell.angle_gamma   90.00
#
_symmetry.space_group_name_H-M   'P 1'
#
loop_
_entity.id
_entity.type
_entity.pdbx_description
1 polymer ?
#
loop_
_entity_poly.entity_id
_entity_poly.type
_entity_poly.pdbx_seq_one_letter_code
_entity_poly.pdbx_strand_id
1 'polypeptide(L)'
;MADFRGHVWGGFFATLISLALCVAGLWWMELLDPYWTLDVWPQVLLLLFIGLLSACFPDVDTESKSQRLFYRLLILLDIWFILIGDYRTAALLGLGAMLPLLGKHRGWTHTWLAMLLVPALFLLVPMYLKGSVESFPIVCYIVSVSAYASHLVLDGYIEQTGRRIRRLVAGS
;
A
#
# COMPACT_ATOMS: atom_id res chain seq x y z
N MET A 1 -13.90 -1.07 15.47
CA MET A 1 -13.38 -1.52 14.18
C MET A 1 -14.23 -0.86 13.12
N ALA A 2 -13.59 -0.22 12.15
CA ALA A 2 -14.32 0.38 11.05
C ALA A 2 -15.04 -0.70 10.25
N ASP A 3 -16.10 -0.32 9.54
CA ASP A 3 -16.71 -1.19 8.56
C ASP A 3 -15.94 -1.12 7.23
N PHE A 4 -16.28 -1.99 6.28
CA PHE A 4 -15.66 -2.01 4.95
C PHE A 4 -15.59 -0.62 4.30
N ARG A 5 -16.64 0.20 4.44
CA ARG A 5 -16.65 1.56 3.88
C ARG A 5 -15.66 2.47 4.59
N GLY A 6 -15.57 2.38 5.91
CA GLY A 6 -14.58 3.10 6.71
C GLY A 6 -13.14 2.79 6.27
N HIS A 7 -12.79 1.52 6.01
CA HIS A 7 -11.45 1.16 5.52
C HIS A 7 -11.16 1.72 4.12
N VAL A 8 -12.13 1.64 3.21
CA VAL A 8 -11.97 2.19 1.84
C VAL A 8 -11.82 3.72 1.87
N TRP A 9 -12.68 4.42 2.61
CA TRP A 9 -12.60 5.87 2.73
C TRP A 9 -11.34 6.33 3.48
N GLY A 10 -10.97 5.64 4.56
CA GLY A 10 -9.73 5.89 5.28
C GLY A 10 -8.51 5.76 4.36
N GLY A 11 -8.45 4.68 3.59
CA GLY A 11 -7.41 4.46 2.58
C GLY A 11 -7.37 5.53 1.50
N PHE A 12 -8.54 5.91 0.98
CA PHE A 12 -8.67 6.94 -0.05
C PHE A 12 -8.18 8.30 0.44
N PHE A 13 -8.63 8.76 1.61
CA PHE A 13 -8.18 10.04 2.16
C PHE A 13 -6.70 10.01 2.55
N ALA A 14 -6.21 8.92 3.14
CA ALA A 14 -4.79 8.76 3.43
C ALA A 14 -3.95 8.86 2.14
N THR A 15 -4.41 8.25 1.05
CA THR A 15 -3.76 8.33 -0.25
C THR A 15 -3.72 9.76 -0.79
N LEU A 16 -4.84 10.48 -0.76
CA LEU A 16 -4.92 11.87 -1.23
C LEU A 16 -4.02 12.80 -0.41
N ILE A 17 -4.03 12.65 0.92
CA ILE A 17 -3.20 13.45 1.82
C ILE A 17 -1.72 13.19 1.53
N SER A 18 -1.31 11.92 1.46
CA SER A 18 0.08 11.57 1.18
C SER A 18 0.53 12.04 -0.19
N LEU A 19 -0.33 11.95 -1.22
CA LEU A 19 -0.03 12.48 -2.54
C LEU A 19 0.17 14.00 -2.49
N ALA A 20 -0.73 14.73 -1.84
CA ALA A 20 -0.63 16.18 -1.69
C ALA A 20 0.66 16.59 -0.96
N LEU A 21 1.03 15.87 0.11
CA LEU A 21 2.27 16.11 0.85
C LEU A 21 3.51 15.80 0.02
N CYS A 22 3.53 14.70 -0.74
CA CYS A 22 4.63 14.39 -1.65
C CYS A 22 4.80 15.47 -2.71
N VAL A 23 3.71 15.92 -3.34
CA VAL A 23 3.74 16.99 -4.34
C VAL A 23 4.22 18.30 -3.72
N ALA A 24 3.69 18.69 -2.56
CA ALA A 24 4.12 19.90 -1.86
C ALA A 24 5.59 19.85 -1.44
N GLY A 25 6.07 18.70 -0.97
CA GLY A 25 7.47 18.51 -0.59
C GLY A 25 8.42 18.57 -1.78
N LEU A 26 8.09 17.89 -2.89
CA LEU A 26 8.89 17.95 -4.12
C LEU A 26 8.90 19.36 -4.72
N TRP A 27 7.77 20.08 -4.66
CA TRP A 27 7.68 21.48 -5.04
C TRP A 27 8.60 22.36 -4.21
N TRP A 28 8.53 22.22 -2.88
CA TRP A 28 9.35 22.99 -1.94
C TRP A 28 10.85 22.77 -2.13
N MET A 29 11.26 21.56 -2.50
CA MET A 29 12.66 21.22 -2.75
C MET A 29 13.15 21.58 -4.15
N GLU A 30 12.30 22.20 -4.98
CA GLU A 30 12.58 22.47 -6.40
C GLU A 30 12.94 21.19 -7.19
N LEU A 31 12.49 20.03 -6.69
CA LEU A 31 12.70 18.70 -7.26
C LEU A 31 11.50 18.24 -8.10
N LEU A 32 10.45 19.07 -8.21
CA LEU A 32 9.43 18.91 -9.24
C LEU A 32 10.05 19.25 -10.59
N ASP A 33 10.75 18.26 -11.13
CA ASP A 33 11.22 18.19 -12.50
C ASP A 33 10.02 18.43 -13.47
N PRO A 34 10.21 18.97 -14.70
CA PRO A 34 9.10 19.27 -15.63
C PRO A 34 8.35 18.02 -16.15
N TYR A 35 8.74 16.82 -15.69
CA TYR A 35 8.02 15.56 -15.87
C TYR A 35 6.65 15.54 -15.17
N TRP A 36 6.31 16.54 -14.35
CA TRP A 36 4.95 16.72 -13.83
C TRP A 36 3.98 17.38 -14.84
N THR A 37 4.08 17.02 -16.13
CA THR A 37 3.21 17.49 -17.23
C THR A 37 2.09 16.49 -17.52
N LEU A 38 1.20 16.78 -18.48
CA LEU A 38 -0.04 16.04 -18.78
C LEU A 38 0.13 14.52 -19.07
N ASP A 39 1.34 13.97 -19.08
CA ASP A 39 1.64 12.53 -19.13
C ASP A 39 1.57 11.83 -17.75
N VAL A 40 1.25 12.57 -16.67
CA VAL A 40 1.22 12.10 -15.26
C VAL A 40 -0.15 11.57 -14.83
N TRP A 41 -1.22 11.82 -15.58
CA TRP A 41 -2.56 11.31 -15.26
C TRP A 41 -2.62 9.78 -15.08
N PRO A 42 -1.92 8.96 -15.90
CA PRO A 42 -1.80 7.52 -15.65
C PRO A 42 -1.16 7.21 -14.29
N GLN A 43 -0.20 8.03 -13.84
CA GLN A 43 0.51 7.82 -12.59
C GLN A 43 -0.33 8.18 -11.37
N VAL A 44 -1.10 9.27 -11.40
CA VAL A 44 -2.01 9.63 -10.30
C VAL A 44 -3.11 8.59 -10.12
N LEU A 45 -3.70 8.13 -11.24
CA LEU A 45 -4.69 7.05 -11.21
C LEU A 45 -4.08 5.76 -10.65
N LEU A 46 -2.86 5.42 -11.07
CA LEU A 46 -2.13 4.27 -10.55
C LEU A 46 -1.84 4.42 -9.05
N LEU A 47 -1.45 5.59 -8.57
CA LEU A 47 -1.21 5.84 -7.14
C LEU A 47 -2.50 5.73 -6.31
N LEU A 48 -3.64 6.20 -6.84
CA LEU A 48 -4.95 5.99 -6.22
C LEU A 48 -5.29 4.49 -6.14
N PHE A 49 -4.98 3.75 -7.21
CA PHE A 49 -5.19 2.31 -7.26
C PHE A 49 -4.33 1.56 -6.25
N ILE A 50 -3.03 1.88 -6.18
CA ILE A 50 -2.07 1.33 -5.22
C ILE A 50 -2.48 1.66 -3.79
N GLY A 51 -2.93 2.90 -3.54
CA GLY A 51 -3.44 3.32 -2.25
C GLY A 51 -4.64 2.49 -1.79
N LEU A 52 -5.62 2.29 -2.67
CA LEU A 52 -6.79 1.45 -2.39
C LEU A 52 -6.41 -0.02 -2.16
N LEU A 53 -5.52 -0.58 -2.99
CA LEU A 53 -4.99 -1.93 -2.78
C LEU A 53 -4.31 -2.05 -1.41
N SER A 54 -3.47 -1.09 -1.05
CA SER A 54 -2.72 -1.09 0.21
C SER A 54 -3.63 -0.94 1.43
N ALA A 55 -4.70 -0.15 1.33
CA ALA A 55 -5.71 -0.02 2.38
C ALA A 55 -6.56 -1.28 2.56
N CYS A 56 -6.77 -2.06 1.49
CA CYS A 56 -7.52 -3.31 1.53
C CYS A 56 -6.64 -4.53 1.86
N PHE A 57 -5.32 -4.41 1.69
CA PHE A 57 -4.37 -5.50 1.85
C PHE A 57 -4.45 -6.20 3.22
N PRO A 58 -4.64 -5.52 4.37
CA PRO A 58 -4.69 -6.20 5.67
C PRO A 58 -5.73 -7.32 5.72
N ASP A 59 -6.89 -7.10 5.09
CA ASP A 59 -8.03 -8.00 5.10
C ASP A 59 -7.97 -9.12 4.06
N VAL A 60 -6.93 -9.18 3.22
CA VAL A 60 -6.86 -10.12 2.09
C VAL A 60 -6.80 -11.59 2.54
N ASP A 61 -6.40 -11.84 3.79
CA ASP A 61 -6.32 -13.15 4.44
C ASP A 61 -7.65 -13.60 5.08
N THR A 62 -8.73 -12.80 4.93
CA THR A 62 -10.07 -13.12 5.44
C THR A 62 -11.13 -12.97 4.36
N GLU A 63 -12.15 -13.84 4.41
CA GLU A 63 -13.32 -13.78 3.51
C GLU A 63 -14.15 -12.50 3.76
N SER A 64 -13.81 -11.43 3.04
CA SER A 64 -14.34 -10.10 3.30
C SER A 64 -14.70 -9.34 2.02
N LYS A 65 -15.46 -8.24 2.17
CA LYS A 65 -15.72 -7.31 1.06
C LYS A 65 -14.43 -6.61 0.61
N SER A 66 -13.52 -6.34 1.54
CA SER A 66 -12.21 -5.73 1.31
C SER A 66 -11.32 -6.63 0.45
N GLN A 67 -11.24 -7.92 0.79
CA GLN A 67 -10.54 -8.93 0.00
C GLN A 67 -11.09 -9.03 -1.43
N ARG A 68 -12.42 -9.08 -1.60
CA ARG A 68 -13.04 -9.11 -2.94
C ARG A 68 -12.71 -7.87 -3.76
N LEU A 69 -12.68 -6.69 -3.14
CA LEU A 69 -12.28 -5.46 -3.82
C LEU A 69 -10.80 -5.52 -4.20
N PHE A 70 -9.93 -5.93 -3.27
CA PHE A 70 -8.49 -6.09 -3.49
C PHE A 70 -8.21 -6.96 -4.72
N TYR A 71 -8.76 -8.18 -4.78
CA TYR A 71 -8.49 -9.08 -5.90
C TYR A 71 -9.09 -8.61 -7.23
N ARG A 72 -10.23 -7.92 -7.22
CA ARG A 72 -10.77 -7.31 -8.45
C ARG A 72 -9.85 -6.23 -9.00
N LEU A 73 -9.37 -5.36 -8.12
CA LEU A 73 -8.42 -4.32 -8.50
C LEU A 73 -7.10 -4.98 -8.96
N LEU A 74 -6.57 -5.91 -8.20
CA LEU A 74 -5.34 -6.63 -8.54
C LEU A 74 -5.41 -7.25 -9.95
N ILE A 75 -6.50 -7.96 -10.27
CA ILE A 75 -6.69 -8.57 -11.59
C ILE A 75 -6.69 -7.51 -12.70
N LEU A 76 -7.37 -6.37 -12.51
CA LEU A 76 -7.37 -5.30 -13.51
C LEU A 76 -5.96 -4.74 -13.76
N LEU A 77 -5.18 -4.55 -12.69
CA LEU A 77 -3.80 -4.07 -12.79
C LEU A 77 -2.86 -5.11 -13.41
N ASP A 78 -3.05 -6.39 -13.07
CA ASP A 78 -2.24 -7.49 -13.61
C ASP A 78 -2.52 -7.69 -15.11
N ILE A 79 -3.79 -7.64 -15.53
CA ILE A 79 -4.18 -7.63 -16.94
C ILE A 79 -3.55 -6.45 -17.67
N TRP A 80 -3.56 -5.25 -17.07
CA TRP A 80 -2.91 -4.09 -17.67
C TRP A 80 -1.41 -4.32 -17.92
N PHE A 81 -0.67 -4.85 -16.94
CA PHE A 81 0.75 -5.20 -17.11
C PHE A 81 0.97 -6.24 -18.22
N ILE A 82 0.11 -7.26 -18.30
CA ILE A 82 0.16 -8.27 -19.36
C ILE A 82 -0.08 -7.63 -20.74
N LEU A 83 -1.05 -6.74 -20.88
CA LEU A 83 -1.38 -6.07 -22.14
C LEU A 83 -0.26 -5.19 -22.67
N ILE A 84 0.52 -4.56 -21.78
CA ILE A 84 1.70 -3.76 -22.15
C ILE A 84 2.99 -4.60 -22.28
N GLY A 85 2.90 -5.93 -22.13
CA GLY A 85 4.01 -6.87 -22.27
C GLY A 85 4.96 -6.93 -21.06
N ASP A 86 4.61 -6.30 -19.94
CA ASP A 86 5.42 -6.36 -18.71
C ASP A 86 5.05 -7.57 -17.85
N TYR A 87 5.34 -8.75 -18.38
CA TYR A 87 5.08 -10.03 -17.71
C TYR A 87 5.88 -10.19 -16.41
N ARG A 88 7.01 -9.48 -16.27
CA ARG A 88 7.85 -9.56 -15.08
C ARG A 88 7.17 -8.87 -13.90
N THR A 89 6.67 -7.66 -14.11
CA THR A 89 5.93 -6.94 -13.06
C THR A 89 4.63 -7.66 -12.72
N ALA A 90 3.91 -8.18 -13.72
CA ALA A 90 2.72 -9.01 -13.50
C ALA A 90 3.02 -10.24 -12.64
N ALA A 91 4.06 -11.01 -12.96
CA ALA A 91 4.44 -12.19 -12.19
C ALA A 91 4.82 -11.86 -10.74
N LEU A 92 5.55 -10.76 -10.51
CA LEU A 92 5.90 -10.30 -9.15
C LEU A 92 4.67 -9.85 -8.38
N LEU A 93 3.76 -9.12 -9.03
CA LEU A 93 2.50 -8.65 -8.43
C LEU A 93 1.61 -9.84 -8.03
N GLY A 94 1.40 -10.78 -8.95
CA GLY A 94 0.64 -12.00 -8.71
C GLY A 94 1.25 -12.86 -7.59
N LEU A 95 2.57 -13.06 -7.61
CA LEU A 95 3.27 -13.78 -6.54
C LEU A 95 3.08 -13.10 -5.17
N GLY A 96 3.25 -11.78 -5.11
CA GLY A 96 3.08 -11.00 -3.89
C GLY A 96 1.66 -11.10 -3.33
N ALA A 97 0.65 -11.12 -4.20
CA ALA A 97 -0.75 -11.27 -3.80
C ALA A 97 -1.12 -12.67 -3.28
N MET A 98 -0.33 -13.70 -3.60
CA MET A 98 -0.52 -15.04 -3.04
C MET A 98 0.09 -15.18 -1.64
N LEU A 99 1.10 -14.39 -1.28
CA LEU A 99 1.80 -14.52 0.01
C LEU A 99 0.89 -14.42 1.24
N PRO A 100 -0.09 -13.49 1.31
CA PRO A 100 -1.01 -13.42 2.44
C PRO A 100 -1.86 -14.68 2.64
N LEU A 101 -2.19 -15.39 1.56
CA LEU A 101 -2.99 -16.63 1.61
C LEU A 101 -2.26 -17.78 2.31
N LEU A 102 -0.93 -17.70 2.42
CA LEU A 102 -0.12 -18.68 3.14
C LEU A 102 -0.11 -18.45 4.66
N GLY A 103 -0.62 -17.31 5.12
CA GLY A 103 -0.73 -16.96 6.54
C GLY A 103 -1.95 -17.57 7.22
N LYS A 104 -1.98 -17.50 8.55
CA LYS A 104 -3.20 -17.78 9.34
C LYS A 104 -4.20 -16.64 9.19
N HIS A 105 -5.50 -16.94 9.30
CA HIS A 105 -6.57 -15.93 9.31
C HIS A 105 -6.32 -14.84 10.36
N ARG A 106 -6.30 -13.58 9.92
CA ARG A 106 -6.01 -12.38 10.72
C ARG A 106 -4.64 -12.45 11.40
N GLY A 107 -3.63 -12.70 10.57
CA GLY A 107 -2.28 -12.97 11.01
C GLY A 107 -1.35 -11.75 10.95
N TRP A 108 -0.25 -11.95 10.24
CA TRP A 108 0.85 -10.99 10.15
C TRP A 108 0.49 -9.73 9.36
N THR A 109 -0.52 -9.78 8.48
CA THR A 109 -0.99 -8.63 7.68
C THR A 109 -1.54 -7.50 8.56
N HIS A 110 -2.02 -7.80 9.76
CA HIS A 110 -2.48 -6.80 10.72
C HIS A 110 -1.34 -6.38 11.66
N THR A 111 -0.13 -6.11 11.15
CA THR A 111 1.01 -5.65 11.97
C THR A 111 1.67 -4.42 11.37
N TRP A 112 2.25 -3.57 12.23
CA TRP A 112 3.08 -2.44 11.80
C TRP A 112 4.27 -2.88 10.94
N LEU A 113 4.80 -4.08 11.20
CA LEU A 113 5.91 -4.61 10.42
C LEU A 113 5.45 -4.95 9.00
N ALA A 114 4.29 -5.58 8.83
CA ALA A 114 3.74 -5.85 7.50
C ALA A 114 3.43 -4.56 6.72
N MET A 115 2.89 -3.54 7.40
CA MET A 115 2.65 -2.22 6.82
C MET A 115 3.91 -1.60 6.21
N LEU A 116 5.09 -1.84 6.78
CA LEU A 116 6.36 -1.33 6.26
C LEU A 116 7.00 -2.29 5.25
N LEU A 117 7.10 -3.59 5.59
CA LEU A 117 7.84 -4.56 4.79
C LEU A 117 7.14 -4.94 3.48
N VAL A 118 5.80 -5.02 3.46
CA VAL A 118 5.06 -5.39 2.24
C VAL A 118 5.26 -4.32 1.17
N PRO A 119 4.96 -3.03 1.42
CA PRO A 119 5.28 -1.98 0.45
C PRO A 119 6.78 -1.89 0.12
N ALA A 120 7.67 -2.12 1.10
CA ALA A 120 9.11 -2.07 0.87
C ALA A 120 9.59 -3.14 -0.13
N LEU A 121 8.96 -4.32 -0.15
CA LEU A 121 9.29 -5.35 -1.14
C LEU A 121 9.03 -4.85 -2.58
N PHE A 122 7.88 -4.20 -2.80
CA PHE A 122 7.52 -3.63 -4.10
C PHE A 122 8.33 -2.39 -4.47
N LEU A 123 8.95 -1.71 -3.51
CA LEU A 123 9.93 -0.64 -3.75
C LEU A 123 11.32 -1.20 -4.11
N LEU A 124 11.86 -2.03 -3.23
CA LEU A 124 13.28 -2.41 -3.26
C LEU A 124 13.58 -3.43 -4.36
N VAL A 125 12.66 -4.36 -4.65
CA VAL A 125 12.89 -5.39 -5.68
C VAL A 125 13.06 -4.76 -7.07
N PRO A 126 12.16 -3.89 -7.56
CA PRO A 126 12.35 -3.22 -8.84
C PRO A 126 13.63 -2.37 -8.90
N MET A 127 13.93 -1.61 -7.84
CA MET A 127 15.14 -0.78 -7.79
C MET A 127 16.42 -1.61 -7.84
N TYR A 128 16.47 -2.73 -7.09
CA TYR A 128 17.59 -3.66 -7.11
C TYR A 128 17.79 -4.29 -8.50
N LEU A 129 16.70 -4.72 -9.14
CA LEU A 129 16.74 -5.34 -10.46
C LEU A 129 17.11 -4.37 -11.58
N LYS A 130 16.79 -3.08 -11.43
CA LYS A 130 17.12 -2.02 -12.39
C LYS A 130 18.50 -1.39 -12.13
N GLY A 131 19.00 -1.48 -10.90
CA GLY A 131 20.27 -0.86 -10.48
C GLY A 131 20.20 0.67 -10.36
N SER A 132 19.00 1.25 -10.32
CA SER A 132 18.78 2.70 -10.21
C SER A 132 17.78 3.05 -9.11
N VAL A 133 17.95 4.24 -8.52
CA VAL A 133 17.01 4.82 -7.57
C VAL A 133 16.05 5.72 -8.33
N GLU A 134 14.75 5.44 -8.25
CA GLU A 134 13.71 6.19 -8.99
C GLU A 134 12.68 6.80 -8.04
N SER A 135 12.25 8.02 -8.34
CA SER A 135 11.33 8.78 -7.50
C SER A 135 9.93 8.15 -7.45
N PHE A 136 9.45 7.57 -8.56
CA PHE A 136 8.09 7.05 -8.65
C PHE A 136 7.82 5.86 -7.70
N PRO A 137 8.68 4.81 -7.65
CA PRO A 137 8.58 3.77 -6.63
C PRO A 137 8.59 4.30 -5.19
N ILE A 138 9.39 5.32 -4.89
CA ILE A 138 9.45 5.94 -3.55
C ILE A 138 8.10 6.57 -3.19
N VAL A 139 7.47 7.30 -4.12
CA VAL A 139 6.13 7.87 -3.91
C VAL A 139 5.10 6.75 -3.73
N CYS A 140 5.17 5.67 -4.53
CA CYS A 140 4.32 4.50 -4.36
C CYS A 140 4.45 3.89 -2.95
N TYR A 141 5.67 3.80 -2.43
CA TYR A 141 5.94 3.30 -1.08
C TYR A 141 5.28 4.19 -0.01
N ILE A 142 5.48 5.51 -0.07
CA ILE A 142 4.89 6.45 0.90
C ILE A 142 3.37 6.34 0.89
N VAL A 143 2.75 6.38 -0.29
CA VAL A 143 1.30 6.23 -0.46
C VAL A 143 0.81 4.90 0.10
N SER A 144 1.49 3.80 -0.22
CA SER A 144 1.12 2.46 0.22
C SER A 144 1.17 2.34 1.74
N VAL A 145 2.26 2.82 2.37
CA VAL A 145 2.42 2.80 3.83
C VAL A 145 1.34 3.62 4.50
N SER A 146 1.03 4.83 4.01
CA SER A 146 -0.01 5.67 4.59
C SER A 146 -1.41 5.07 4.47
N ALA A 147 -1.75 4.53 3.29
CA ALA A 147 -3.05 3.90 3.07
C ALA A 147 -3.22 2.63 3.91
N TYR A 148 -2.18 1.81 4.02
CA TYR A 148 -2.14 0.63 4.90
C TYR A 148 -2.26 1.04 6.38
N ALA A 149 -1.51 2.07 6.81
CA ALA A 149 -1.57 2.59 8.16
C ALA A 149 -3.00 3.00 8.53
N SER A 150 -3.72 3.66 7.62
CA SER A 150 -5.10 4.09 7.85
C SER A 150 -6.00 2.92 8.27
N HIS A 151 -5.81 1.74 7.66
CA HIS A 151 -6.55 0.54 8.01
C HIS A 151 -6.25 0.10 9.45
N LEU A 152 -4.98 -0.02 9.81
CA LEU A 152 -4.56 -0.44 11.16
C LEU A 152 -5.04 0.53 12.24
N VAL A 153 -5.01 1.83 11.96
CA VAL A 153 -5.49 2.87 12.87
C VAL A 153 -7.00 2.74 13.09
N LEU A 154 -7.78 2.58 12.02
CA LEU A 154 -9.23 2.39 12.08
C LEU A 154 -9.65 1.10 12.79
N ASP A 155 -8.78 0.10 12.80
CA ASP A 155 -8.95 -1.13 13.56
C ASP A 155 -8.54 -1.01 15.04
N GLY A 156 -8.04 0.15 15.45
CA GLY A 156 -7.61 0.42 16.82
C GLY A 156 -6.31 -0.29 17.17
N TYR A 157 -5.50 -0.67 16.17
CA TYR A 157 -4.25 -1.39 16.39
C TYR A 157 -3.24 -0.56 17.21
N ILE A 158 -3.30 0.78 17.12
CA ILE A 158 -2.53 1.71 17.99
C ILE A 158 -2.83 1.43 19.47
N GLU A 159 -4.11 1.40 19.85
CA GLU A 159 -4.52 1.22 21.24
C GLU A 159 -4.17 -0.18 21.77
N GLN A 160 -4.30 -1.20 20.91
CA GLN A 160 -3.93 -2.57 21.25
C GLN A 160 -2.41 -2.68 21.49
N THR A 161 -1.61 -2.09 20.61
CA THR A 161 -0.15 -2.04 20.74
C THR A 161 0.26 -1.32 22.03
N GLY A 162 -0.33 -0.15 22.31
CA GLY A 162 -0.05 0.60 23.53
C GLY A 162 -0.46 -0.12 24.81
N ARG A 163 -1.57 -0.89 24.80
CA ARG A 163 -1.96 -1.76 25.92
C ARG A 163 -0.97 -2.90 26.12
N ARG A 164 -0.49 -3.52 25.04
CA ARG A 164 0.49 -4.62 25.09
C ARG A 164 1.82 -4.15 25.67
N ILE A 165 2.35 -3.01 25.21
CA ILE A 165 3.58 -2.42 25.74
C ILE A 165 3.40 -2.08 27.24
N ARG A 166 2.28 -1.46 27.61
CA ARG A 166 1.98 -1.18 29.03
C ARG A 166 1.96 -2.43 29.90
N ARG A 167 1.40 -3.55 29.43
CA ARG A 167 1.46 -4.83 30.16
C ARG A 167 2.88 -5.39 30.29
N LEU A 168 3.70 -5.26 29.25
CA LEU A 168 5.10 -5.70 29.29
C LEU A 168 5.96 -4.84 30.23
N VAL A 169 5.68 -3.54 30.32
CA VAL A 169 6.40 -2.59 31.18
C VAL A 169 5.87 -2.61 32.62
N ALA A 170 4.57 -2.78 32.82
CA ALA A 170 3.95 -2.82 34.15
C ALA A 170 4.19 -4.14 34.90
N GLY A 171 4.75 -5.16 34.25
CA GLY A 171 4.98 -6.47 34.84
C GLY A 171 3.69 -7.27 35.01
N SER A 172 3.85 -8.59 35.02
CA SER A 172 2.88 -9.56 35.55
C SER A 172 2.21 -9.12 36.84
#